data_AF-F8DPS8-F1
#
_entry.id   AF-F8DPS8-F1
#
_cell.length_a   1.000
_cell.length_b   1.000
_cell.length_c   1.000
_cell.angle_alpha   90.00
_cell.angle_beta   90.00
_cell.angle_gamma   90.00
#
_symmetry.space_group_name_H-M   'P 1'
#
loop_
_entity.id
_entity.type
_entity.pdbx_description
1 polymer ?
#
loop_
_entity_poly.entity_id
_entity_poly.type
_entity_poly.pdbx_seq_one_letter_code
_entity_poly.pdbx_strand_id
1 'polypeptide(L)'
;MTYKHLTTRELTLIANFWHQGTKAYQAAKLLKRSQETIYRVYRFLDSGKTIAQYLKAYQRNKQRCGRKQAQLAKDEISYINEQVKAGWTPDTIIGRAERTISCSMRTLYRMFARGQYNFAVQQLPMKGKRHPNGYVERRGKAGHLGRSIYQRYHDFPHYQHEFGHFEADTVQGKAHRGAVMTLVERQSKVMIVLNVHRKTDEAVNYHLDKWLSKMPRHFVKSITFDNGKEFAGWREIANKHDLHTYFVGGWSAQSTRPE
;
A
#
# COMPACT_ATOMS: atom_id res chain seq x y z
N MET A 1 21.62 20.23 -7.71
CA MET A 1 20.90 21.12 -6.77
C MET A 1 19.53 21.46 -7.32
N THR A 2 18.46 21.19 -6.58
CA THR A 2 17.08 21.52 -7.01
C THR A 2 16.86 23.02 -6.87
N TYR A 3 16.62 23.73 -7.98
CA TYR A 3 16.33 25.16 -7.96
C TYR A 3 15.06 25.43 -7.14
N LYS A 4 15.19 26.16 -6.02
CA LYS A 4 14.05 26.57 -5.20
C LYS A 4 13.48 27.87 -5.73
N HIS A 5 12.26 27.84 -6.21
CA HIS A 5 11.56 29.04 -6.66
C HIS A 5 11.26 30.00 -5.51
N LEU A 6 11.16 31.30 -5.82
CA LEU A 6 10.70 32.31 -4.86
C LEU A 6 9.20 32.12 -4.59
N THR A 7 8.84 32.14 -3.33
CA THR A 7 7.44 32.15 -2.88
C THR A 7 6.86 33.56 -2.96
N THR A 8 5.52 33.67 -2.92
CA THR A 8 4.84 34.97 -2.89
C THR A 8 5.30 35.81 -1.69
N ARG A 9 5.48 35.19 -0.52
CA ARG A 9 5.98 35.86 0.69
C ARG A 9 7.39 36.41 0.51
N GLU A 10 8.29 35.61 -0.08
CA GLU A 10 9.65 36.07 -0.35
C GLU A 10 9.66 37.22 -1.36
N LEU A 11 8.82 37.17 -2.40
CA LEU A 11 8.70 38.28 -3.36
C LEU A 11 8.24 39.58 -2.70
N THR A 12 7.28 39.51 -1.77
CA THR A 12 6.84 40.69 -1.00
C THR A 12 7.98 41.24 -0.12
N LEU A 13 8.72 40.36 0.56
CA LEU A 13 9.88 40.79 1.37
C LEU A 13 10.97 41.44 0.52
N ILE A 14 11.24 40.90 -0.66
CA ILE A 14 12.21 41.48 -1.61
C ILE A 14 11.76 42.87 -2.06
N ALA A 15 10.47 43.07 -2.31
CA ALA A 15 9.91 44.39 -2.63
C ALA A 15 10.14 45.39 -1.49
N ASN A 16 9.88 44.98 -0.24
CA ASN A 16 10.07 45.82 0.92
C ASN A 16 11.54 46.21 1.11
N PHE A 17 12.47 45.25 0.95
CA PHE A 17 13.91 45.53 1.00
C PHE A 17 14.35 46.51 -0.09
N TRP A 18 13.80 46.38 -1.29
CA TRP A 18 14.06 47.30 -2.39
C TRP A 18 13.55 48.71 -2.07
N HIS A 19 12.33 48.84 -1.54
CA HIS A 19 11.75 50.13 -1.15
C HIS A 19 12.53 50.80 0.00
N GLN A 20 13.11 50.02 0.90
CA GLN A 20 13.99 50.48 1.99
C GLN A 20 15.43 50.79 1.53
N GLY A 21 15.77 50.60 0.26
CA GLY A 21 17.12 50.83 -0.26
C GLY A 21 18.16 49.79 0.18
N THR A 22 17.74 48.66 0.75
CA THR A 22 18.65 47.58 1.17
C THR A 22 19.33 46.97 -0.06
N LYS A 23 20.66 46.84 -0.04
CA LYS A 23 21.41 46.29 -1.19
C LYS A 23 21.03 44.82 -1.44
N ALA A 24 20.90 44.44 -2.72
CA ALA A 24 20.44 43.09 -3.12
C ALA A 24 21.26 41.94 -2.50
N TYR A 25 22.58 42.11 -2.32
CA TYR A 25 23.42 41.08 -1.69
C TYR A 25 23.12 40.88 -0.20
N GLN A 26 22.67 41.93 0.51
CA GLN A 26 22.26 41.85 1.91
C GLN A 26 20.89 41.16 2.01
N ALA A 27 19.93 41.57 1.18
CA ALA A 27 18.63 40.92 1.08
C ALA A 27 18.76 39.43 0.73
N ALA A 28 19.69 39.07 -0.15
CA ALA A 28 20.00 37.68 -0.49
C ALA A 28 20.52 36.87 0.70
N LYS A 29 21.40 37.44 1.53
CA LYS A 29 21.89 36.81 2.77
C LYS A 29 20.75 36.60 3.76
N LEU A 30 19.90 37.61 3.98
CA LEU A 30 18.76 37.53 4.91
C LEU A 30 17.74 36.47 4.49
N LEU A 31 17.43 36.39 3.20
CA LEU A 31 16.50 35.39 2.65
C LEU A 31 17.14 34.03 2.36
N LYS A 32 18.46 33.89 2.61
CA LYS A 32 19.25 32.69 2.30
C LYS A 32 19.06 32.23 0.85
N ARG A 33 19.05 33.18 -0.09
CA ARG A 33 18.91 32.96 -1.54
C ARG A 33 20.18 33.37 -2.28
N SER A 34 20.34 32.86 -3.51
CA SER A 34 21.42 33.31 -4.40
C SER A 34 21.27 34.80 -4.70
N GLN A 35 22.37 35.54 -4.72
CA GLN A 35 22.38 36.97 -5.04
C GLN A 35 21.70 37.27 -6.38
N GLU A 36 22.04 36.53 -7.44
CA GLU A 36 21.49 36.73 -8.79
C GLU A 36 19.96 36.62 -8.84
N THR A 37 19.35 35.74 -8.04
CA THR A 37 17.90 35.63 -7.94
C THR A 37 17.27 36.92 -7.40
N ILE A 38 17.90 37.57 -6.42
CA ILE A 38 17.43 38.85 -5.87
C ILE A 38 17.72 40.00 -6.83
N TYR A 39 18.90 40.04 -7.44
CA TYR A 39 19.27 41.03 -8.46
C TYR A 39 18.31 41.03 -9.66
N ARG A 40 17.80 39.87 -10.08
CA ARG A 40 16.78 39.80 -11.13
C ARG A 40 15.48 40.49 -10.74
N VAL A 41 15.05 40.34 -9.48
CA VAL A 41 13.84 41.01 -8.98
C VAL A 41 14.08 42.51 -8.86
N TYR A 42 15.22 42.93 -8.28
CA TYR A 42 15.59 44.34 -8.14
C TYR A 42 15.66 45.05 -9.49
N ARG A 43 16.38 44.50 -10.48
CA ARG A 43 16.43 45.06 -11.85
C ARG A 43 15.04 45.19 -12.48
N PHE A 44 14.13 44.26 -12.16
CA PHE A 44 12.76 44.32 -12.64
C PHE A 44 11.99 45.48 -11.98
N LEU A 45 12.17 45.70 -10.68
CA LEU A 45 11.60 46.83 -9.94
C LEU A 45 12.20 48.17 -10.39
N ASP A 46 13.52 48.25 -10.57
CA ASP A 46 14.24 49.42 -11.08
C ASP A 46 13.73 49.86 -12.46
N SER A 47 13.20 48.92 -13.27
CA SER A 47 12.55 49.22 -14.55
C SER A 47 11.13 49.81 -14.43
N GLY A 48 10.71 50.21 -13.23
CA GLY A 48 9.39 50.79 -12.95
C GLY A 48 8.25 49.77 -12.88
N LYS A 49 8.55 48.47 -12.81
CA LYS A 49 7.55 47.40 -12.79
C LYS A 49 7.24 46.95 -11.36
N THR A 50 6.07 46.35 -11.17
CA THR A 50 5.62 45.88 -9.86
C THR A 50 5.95 44.40 -9.63
N ILE A 51 5.98 43.98 -8.35
CA ILE A 51 6.10 42.55 -8.00
C ILE A 51 4.96 41.71 -8.60
N ALA A 52 3.74 42.25 -8.67
CA ALA A 52 2.62 41.54 -9.30
C ALA A 52 2.90 41.24 -10.79
N GLN A 53 3.51 42.20 -11.50
CA GLN A 53 3.95 41.99 -12.88
C GLN A 53 5.10 40.97 -12.96
N TYR A 54 6.05 41.01 -12.02
CA TYR A 54 7.11 40.01 -11.94
C TYR A 54 6.55 38.59 -11.76
N LEU A 55 5.60 38.43 -10.83
CA LEU A 55 4.95 37.15 -10.55
C LEU A 55 4.20 36.64 -11.79
N LYS A 56 3.44 37.50 -12.48
CA LYS A 56 2.76 37.14 -13.73
C LYS A 56 3.74 36.70 -14.82
N ALA A 57 4.83 37.46 -15.03
CA ALA A 57 5.86 37.13 -16.01
C ALA A 57 6.53 35.78 -15.67
N TYR A 58 6.86 35.58 -14.40
CA TYR A 58 7.44 34.36 -13.90
C TYR A 58 6.50 33.15 -14.07
N GLN A 59 5.22 33.28 -13.76
CA GLN A 59 4.21 32.23 -13.98
C GLN A 59 4.08 31.88 -15.46
N ARG A 60 4.04 32.88 -16.35
CA ARG A 60 4.00 32.68 -17.80
C ARG A 60 5.24 31.94 -18.32
N ASN A 61 6.42 32.32 -17.86
CA ASN A 61 7.66 31.64 -18.22
C ASN A 61 7.70 30.21 -17.68
N LYS A 62 7.23 29.99 -16.44
CA LYS A 62 7.16 28.66 -15.83
C LYS A 62 6.24 27.70 -16.60
N GLN A 63 5.17 28.19 -17.21
CA GLN A 63 4.30 27.37 -18.08
C GLN A 63 5.03 26.85 -19.34
N ARG A 64 6.07 27.55 -19.78
CA ARG A 64 6.92 27.13 -20.92
C ARG A 64 8.02 26.15 -20.51
N CYS A 65 8.23 25.99 -19.20
CA CYS A 65 9.26 25.10 -18.66
C CYS A 65 8.67 23.73 -18.29
N GLY A 66 9.53 22.71 -18.31
CA GLY A 66 9.19 21.36 -17.88
C GLY A 66 8.51 20.51 -18.96
N ARG A 67 8.23 19.26 -18.60
CA ARG A 67 7.58 18.30 -19.51
C ARG A 67 6.12 18.69 -19.69
N LYS A 68 5.70 18.89 -20.95
CA LYS A 68 4.29 19.09 -21.31
C LYS A 68 3.47 17.90 -20.81
N GLN A 69 2.24 18.17 -20.35
CA GLN A 69 1.35 17.11 -19.91
C GLN A 69 1.08 16.17 -21.08
N ALA A 70 1.24 14.87 -20.86
CA ALA A 70 0.82 13.86 -21.83
C ALA A 70 -0.67 14.11 -22.16
N GLN A 71 -0.98 14.14 -23.45
CA GLN A 71 -2.35 14.21 -23.94
C GLN A 71 -2.71 12.85 -24.48
N LEU A 72 -3.95 12.44 -24.24
CA LEU A 72 -4.49 11.22 -24.82
C LEU A 72 -5.29 11.56 -26.08
N ALA A 73 -5.18 10.70 -27.09
CA ALA A 73 -6.01 10.76 -28.27
C ALA A 73 -7.45 10.31 -27.95
N LYS A 74 -8.43 10.72 -28.77
CA LYS A 74 -9.86 10.47 -28.50
C LYS A 74 -10.19 8.98 -28.40
N ASP A 75 -9.53 8.17 -29.20
CA ASP A 75 -9.66 6.72 -29.23
C ASP A 75 -9.09 6.05 -27.97
N GLU A 76 -7.97 6.54 -27.44
CA GLU A 76 -7.42 6.09 -26.16
C GLU A 76 -8.37 6.42 -25.01
N ILE A 77 -8.98 7.62 -25.02
CA ILE A 77 -9.95 8.05 -24.01
C ILE A 77 -11.20 7.15 -24.06
N SER A 78 -11.72 6.82 -25.25
CA SER A 78 -12.86 5.90 -25.38
C SER A 78 -12.55 4.54 -24.80
N TYR A 79 -11.41 3.96 -25.19
CA TYR A 79 -10.95 2.66 -24.70
C TYR A 79 -10.82 2.65 -23.18
N ILE A 80 -10.15 3.65 -22.58
CA ILE A 80 -10.00 3.75 -21.13
C ILE A 80 -11.37 3.80 -20.44
N ASN A 81 -12.31 4.59 -20.96
CA ASN A 81 -13.65 4.68 -20.39
C ASN A 81 -14.42 3.36 -20.48
N GLU A 82 -14.31 2.64 -21.59
CA GLU A 82 -14.90 1.30 -21.76
C GLU A 82 -14.32 0.30 -20.76
N GLN A 83 -12.98 0.25 -20.62
CA GLN A 83 -12.33 -0.69 -19.71
C GLN A 83 -12.61 -0.37 -18.24
N VAL A 84 -12.67 0.92 -17.87
CA VAL A 84 -13.05 1.32 -16.51
C VAL A 84 -14.51 0.94 -16.21
N LYS A 85 -15.43 1.08 -17.18
CA LYS A 85 -16.81 0.57 -17.04
C LYS A 85 -16.86 -0.95 -16.88
N ALA A 86 -15.95 -1.68 -17.52
CA ALA A 86 -15.76 -3.12 -17.33
C ALA A 86 -15.08 -3.49 -16.00
N GLY A 87 -14.78 -2.51 -15.14
CA GLY A 87 -14.20 -2.74 -13.81
C GLY A 87 -12.68 -2.85 -13.80
N TRP A 88 -11.98 -2.37 -14.83
CA TRP A 88 -10.52 -2.44 -14.87
C TRP A 88 -9.88 -1.27 -14.13
N THR A 89 -8.74 -1.52 -13.49
CA THR A 89 -7.91 -0.47 -12.89
C THR A 89 -6.94 0.11 -13.93
N PRO A 90 -6.41 1.34 -13.72
CA PRO A 90 -5.35 1.89 -14.56
C PRO A 90 -4.11 0.99 -14.67
N ASP A 91 -3.78 0.21 -13.63
CA ASP A 91 -2.72 -0.80 -13.69
C ASP A 91 -3.07 -1.91 -14.68
N THR A 92 -4.30 -2.43 -14.64
CA THR A 92 -4.76 -3.48 -15.56
C THR A 92 -4.79 -2.98 -17.00
N ILE A 93 -5.34 -1.79 -17.24
CA ILE A 93 -5.49 -1.21 -18.58
C ILE A 93 -4.14 -1.08 -19.27
N ILE A 94 -3.11 -0.58 -18.56
CA ILE A 94 -1.77 -0.40 -19.14
C ILE A 94 -0.94 -1.68 -19.07
N GLY A 95 -1.03 -2.42 -17.97
CA GLY A 95 -0.21 -3.60 -17.70
C GLY A 95 -0.54 -4.81 -18.57
N ARG A 96 -1.78 -4.94 -19.04
CA ARG A 96 -2.15 -5.98 -20.02
C ARG A 96 -1.57 -5.71 -21.41
N ALA A 97 -1.21 -4.46 -21.71
CA ALA A 97 -0.63 -4.03 -22.98
C ALA A 97 -1.46 -4.42 -24.22
N GLU A 98 -2.78 -4.63 -24.08
CA GLU A 98 -3.68 -4.94 -25.21
C GLU A 98 -3.76 -3.78 -26.22
N ARG A 99 -3.58 -2.55 -25.73
CA ARG A 99 -3.49 -1.36 -26.54
C ARG A 99 -2.39 -0.46 -26.02
N THR A 100 -1.63 0.13 -26.93
CA THR A 100 -0.64 1.15 -26.55
C THR A 100 -1.38 2.41 -26.15
N ILE A 101 -1.11 2.89 -24.93
CA ILE A 101 -1.64 4.15 -24.41
C ILE A 101 -0.48 5.12 -24.24
N SER A 102 -0.66 6.35 -24.69
CA SER A 102 0.32 7.44 -24.70
C SER A 102 0.64 8.02 -23.32
N CYS A 103 0.52 7.21 -22.26
CA CYS A 103 0.89 7.59 -20.91
C CYS A 103 1.25 6.37 -20.05
N SER A 104 2.05 6.61 -19.00
CA SER A 104 2.33 5.58 -17.98
C SER A 104 1.13 5.36 -17.06
N MET A 105 1.07 4.20 -16.40
CA MET A 105 0.08 3.89 -15.35
C MET A 105 -0.02 5.00 -14.30
N ARG A 106 1.12 5.51 -13.83
CA ARG A 106 1.15 6.60 -12.86
C ARG A 106 0.57 7.90 -13.41
N THR A 107 0.76 8.17 -14.70
CA THR A 107 0.17 9.34 -15.36
C THR A 107 -1.34 9.16 -15.46
N LEU A 108 -1.83 7.99 -15.85
CA LEU A 108 -3.25 7.69 -15.94
C LEU A 108 -3.96 7.90 -14.59
N TYR A 109 -3.39 7.38 -13.50
CA TYR A 109 -3.90 7.67 -12.14
C TYR A 109 -3.95 9.17 -11.81
N ARG A 110 -2.95 9.96 -12.23
CA ARG A 110 -2.96 11.41 -12.04
C ARG A 110 -4.03 12.09 -12.90
N MET A 111 -4.36 11.56 -14.07
CA MET A 111 -5.45 12.08 -14.92
C MET A 111 -6.80 11.88 -14.21
N PHE A 112 -7.06 10.69 -13.65
CA PHE A 112 -8.23 10.42 -12.80
C PHE A 112 -8.31 11.37 -11.58
N ALA A 113 -7.18 11.55 -10.87
CA ALA A 113 -7.13 12.42 -9.70
C ALA A 113 -7.39 13.91 -10.03
N ARG A 114 -7.15 14.32 -11.28
CA ARG A 114 -7.33 15.70 -11.75
C ARG A 114 -8.66 15.94 -12.45
N GLY A 115 -9.49 14.92 -12.67
CA GLY A 115 -10.73 15.08 -13.43
C GLY A 115 -10.52 15.27 -14.94
N GLN A 116 -9.39 14.85 -15.50
CA GLN A 116 -9.11 15.05 -16.94
C GLN A 116 -9.98 14.13 -17.79
N TYR A 117 -10.48 14.61 -18.93
CA TYR A 117 -11.28 13.81 -19.89
C TYR A 117 -12.51 13.13 -19.27
N ASN A 118 -13.12 13.72 -18.24
CA ASN A 118 -14.21 13.15 -17.43
C ASN A 118 -13.84 11.87 -16.67
N PHE A 119 -12.54 11.59 -16.51
CA PHE A 119 -12.04 10.55 -15.62
C PHE A 119 -12.23 10.99 -14.17
N ALA A 120 -13.03 10.26 -13.43
CA ALA A 120 -13.32 10.54 -12.02
C ALA A 120 -12.83 9.40 -11.15
N VAL A 121 -12.18 9.70 -10.02
CA VAL A 121 -11.66 8.69 -9.09
C VAL A 121 -12.76 7.71 -8.64
N GLN A 122 -14.01 8.18 -8.57
CA GLN A 122 -15.19 7.40 -8.21
C GLN A 122 -15.54 6.30 -9.23
N GLN A 123 -15.08 6.43 -10.48
CA GLN A 123 -15.24 5.41 -11.53
C GLN A 123 -14.28 4.23 -11.32
N LEU A 124 -13.21 4.41 -10.55
CA LEU A 124 -12.22 3.35 -10.34
C LEU A 124 -12.81 2.20 -9.48
N PRO A 125 -12.44 0.94 -9.77
CA PRO A 125 -13.00 -0.23 -9.07
C PRO A 125 -12.64 -0.26 -7.59
N MET A 126 -11.44 0.24 -7.24
CA MET A 126 -10.97 0.29 -5.86
C MET A 126 -11.69 1.38 -5.06
N LYS A 127 -12.84 1.04 -4.49
CA LYS A 127 -13.57 1.85 -3.50
C LYS A 127 -13.12 1.54 -2.06
N GLY A 128 -11.83 1.31 -1.87
CA GLY A 128 -11.29 0.81 -0.60
C GLY A 128 -11.02 1.91 0.42
N LYS A 129 -11.43 1.67 1.68
CA LYS A 129 -10.89 2.33 2.87
C LYS A 129 -9.42 1.95 3.04
N ARG A 130 -8.55 2.44 2.16
CA ARG A 130 -7.12 2.25 2.32
C ARG A 130 -6.71 2.96 3.61
N HIS A 131 -6.12 2.21 4.52
CA HIS A 131 -5.54 2.80 5.70
C HIS A 131 -4.47 3.83 5.29
N PRO A 132 -4.35 4.98 5.97
CA PRO A 132 -3.36 5.99 5.65
C PRO A 132 -1.95 5.39 5.53
N ASN A 133 -1.11 5.96 4.66
CA ASN A 133 0.28 5.54 4.59
C ASN A 133 0.94 5.72 5.97
N GLY A 134 1.55 4.65 6.50
CA GLY A 134 2.07 4.62 7.88
C GLY A 134 1.06 4.17 8.93
N TYR A 135 -0.14 3.72 8.53
CA TYR A 135 -1.06 3.05 9.43
C TYR A 135 -0.41 1.77 9.97
N VAL A 136 -0.22 1.77 11.29
CA VAL A 136 0.17 0.58 12.04
C VAL A 136 -1.11 0.04 12.67
N GLU A 137 -1.50 -1.17 12.28
CA GLU A 137 -2.63 -1.88 12.89
C GLU A 137 -2.35 -2.11 14.38
N ARG A 138 -3.14 -1.47 15.25
CA ARG A 138 -2.96 -1.50 16.71
C ARG A 138 -3.88 -2.51 17.41
N ARG A 139 -4.86 -3.08 16.70
CA ARG A 139 -5.65 -4.18 17.27
C ARG A 139 -4.70 -5.33 17.46
N GLY A 140 -4.48 -5.71 18.72
CA GLY A 140 -3.34 -6.52 19.13
C GLY A 140 -3.01 -7.61 18.12
N LYS A 141 -1.82 -7.57 17.58
CA LYS A 141 -1.23 -8.77 17.00
C LYS A 141 -0.53 -9.43 18.15
N ALA A 142 -0.76 -10.71 18.38
CA ALA A 142 0.23 -11.45 19.11
C ALA A 142 1.44 -11.47 18.17
N GLY A 143 2.53 -10.74 18.49
CA GLY A 143 3.56 -10.22 17.56
C GLY A 143 3.98 -11.10 16.37
N HIS A 144 5.25 -11.53 16.32
CA HIS A 144 5.63 -12.68 15.47
C HIS A 144 5.35 -13.91 16.33
N LEU A 145 4.25 -14.61 16.05
CA LEU A 145 3.83 -15.73 16.89
C LEU A 145 4.85 -16.86 16.86
N GLY A 146 5.45 -17.17 15.71
CA GLY A 146 6.40 -18.29 15.58
C GLY A 146 7.23 -18.25 14.29
N ARG A 147 7.60 -19.44 13.81
CA ARG A 147 8.43 -19.62 12.60
C ARG A 147 7.71 -19.08 11.35
N SER A 148 8.49 -18.51 10.44
CA SER A 148 7.95 -17.99 9.19
C SER A 148 7.50 -19.13 8.26
N ILE A 149 6.42 -18.92 7.49
CA ILE A 149 5.98 -19.86 6.45
C ILE A 149 7.10 -20.27 5.48
N TYR A 150 8.09 -19.40 5.23
CA TYR A 150 9.19 -19.70 4.31
C TYR A 150 10.15 -20.78 4.85
N GLN A 151 10.27 -20.92 6.18
CA GLN A 151 11.14 -21.94 6.79
C GLN A 151 10.60 -23.36 6.60
N ARG A 152 9.30 -23.51 6.34
CA ARG A 152 8.63 -24.80 6.18
C ARG A 152 9.21 -25.65 5.05
N TYR A 153 9.58 -25.03 3.93
CA TYR A 153 10.17 -25.77 2.80
C TYR A 153 11.60 -26.23 3.07
N HIS A 154 12.29 -25.59 4.01
CA HIS A 154 13.59 -26.03 4.48
C HIS A 154 13.45 -27.21 5.45
N ASP A 155 12.53 -27.10 6.41
CA ASP A 155 12.26 -28.17 7.39
C ASP A 155 11.61 -29.41 6.74
N PHE A 156 10.81 -29.21 5.69
CA PHE A 156 10.10 -30.25 4.94
C PHE A 156 10.39 -30.12 3.42
N PRO A 157 11.49 -30.71 2.91
CA PRO A 157 11.85 -30.62 1.49
C PRO A 157 10.80 -31.24 0.56
N HIS A 158 10.08 -32.26 1.04
CA HIS A 158 9.01 -32.92 0.31
C HIS A 158 7.63 -32.36 0.63
N TYR A 159 7.56 -31.18 1.27
CA TYR A 159 6.31 -30.52 1.67
C TYR A 159 5.26 -30.54 0.55
N GLN A 160 5.72 -30.37 -0.70
CA GLN A 160 4.85 -30.32 -1.87
C GLN A 160 4.17 -31.64 -2.24
N HIS A 161 4.70 -32.78 -1.84
CA HIS A 161 4.29 -34.12 -2.27
C HIS A 161 4.06 -35.10 -1.09
N GLU A 162 4.11 -34.62 0.16
CA GLU A 162 3.89 -35.46 1.33
C GLU A 162 2.62 -35.07 2.11
N PHE A 163 2.02 -36.07 2.76
CA PHE A 163 0.85 -35.93 3.64
C PHE A 163 1.25 -35.46 5.04
N GLY A 164 0.30 -34.83 5.75
CA GLY A 164 0.40 -34.51 7.18
C GLY A 164 0.61 -33.01 7.44
N HIS A 165 0.43 -32.18 6.42
CA HIS A 165 0.56 -30.73 6.53
C HIS A 165 -0.80 -30.06 6.46
N PHE A 166 -1.20 -29.42 7.55
CA PHE A 166 -2.51 -28.80 7.70
C PHE A 166 -2.42 -27.27 7.65
N GLU A 167 -3.39 -26.64 7.03
CA GLU A 167 -3.65 -25.21 7.13
C GLU A 167 -4.83 -24.97 8.07
N ALA A 168 -4.63 -24.08 9.03
CA ALA A 168 -5.59 -23.76 10.07
C ALA A 168 -6.14 -22.34 9.89
N ASP A 169 -7.47 -22.20 9.89
CA ASP A 169 -8.17 -20.92 9.86
C ASP A 169 -9.31 -20.92 10.90
N THR A 170 -9.78 -19.74 11.29
CA THR A 170 -10.96 -19.59 12.13
C THR A 170 -12.01 -18.67 11.52
N VAL A 171 -13.22 -19.20 11.39
CA VAL A 171 -14.38 -18.47 10.90
C VAL A 171 -15.25 -18.07 12.08
N GLN A 172 -15.48 -16.77 12.23
CA GLN A 172 -16.40 -16.22 13.21
C GLN A 172 -17.79 -16.04 12.61
N GLY A 173 -18.80 -16.58 13.28
CA GLY A 173 -20.22 -16.39 12.94
C GLY A 173 -20.68 -14.93 13.06
N LYS A 174 -21.82 -14.62 12.44
CA LYS A 174 -22.42 -13.29 12.44
C LYS A 174 -22.62 -12.77 13.86
N ALA A 175 -22.36 -11.48 14.07
CA ALA A 175 -22.46 -10.82 15.38
C ALA A 175 -21.64 -11.48 16.50
N HIS A 176 -20.53 -12.15 16.15
CA HIS A 176 -19.66 -12.88 17.09
C HIS A 176 -20.36 -14.04 17.83
N ARG A 177 -21.48 -14.54 17.29
CA ARG A 177 -22.23 -15.67 17.85
C ARG A 177 -21.74 -16.97 17.21
N GLY A 178 -20.79 -17.63 17.86
CA GLY A 178 -20.23 -18.90 17.38
C GLY A 178 -18.96 -18.72 16.56
N ALA A 179 -18.05 -19.69 16.64
CA ALA A 179 -16.83 -19.75 15.86
C ALA A 179 -16.50 -21.20 15.52
N VAL A 180 -15.93 -21.42 14.35
CA VAL A 180 -15.41 -22.71 13.92
C VAL A 180 -13.95 -22.56 13.52
N MET A 181 -13.17 -23.59 13.78
CA MET A 181 -11.81 -23.73 13.29
C MET A 181 -11.80 -24.77 12.17
N THR A 182 -11.17 -24.45 11.05
CA THR A 182 -10.97 -25.38 9.94
C THR A 182 -9.52 -25.84 9.91
N LEU A 183 -9.31 -27.11 9.63
CA LEU A 183 -8.01 -27.73 9.39
C LEU A 183 -8.07 -28.41 8.03
N VAL A 184 -7.32 -27.92 7.06
CA VAL A 184 -7.30 -28.46 5.69
C VAL A 184 -5.97 -29.13 5.42
N GLU A 185 -6.00 -30.43 5.12
CA GLU A 185 -4.80 -31.16 4.73
C GLU A 185 -4.41 -30.84 3.28
N ARG A 186 -3.13 -30.53 3.05
CA ARG A 186 -2.69 -29.93 1.79
C ARG A 186 -2.78 -30.87 0.58
N GLN A 187 -2.49 -32.16 0.71
CA GLN A 187 -2.49 -33.12 -0.41
C GLN A 187 -3.88 -33.60 -0.77
N SER A 188 -4.54 -34.22 0.21
CA SER A 188 -5.84 -34.87 0.11
C SER A 188 -7.01 -33.87 0.08
N LYS A 189 -6.77 -32.61 0.48
CA LYS A 189 -7.79 -31.57 0.64
C LYS A 189 -8.89 -31.92 1.62
N VAL A 190 -8.68 -32.93 2.48
CA VAL A 190 -9.60 -33.27 3.57
C VAL A 190 -9.69 -32.07 4.50
N MET A 191 -10.91 -31.61 4.74
CA MET A 191 -11.22 -30.52 5.65
C MET A 191 -11.88 -31.06 6.91
N ILE A 192 -11.29 -30.73 8.06
CA ILE A 192 -11.85 -31.00 9.37
C ILE A 192 -12.37 -29.69 9.94
N VAL A 193 -13.60 -29.72 10.45
CA VAL A 193 -14.25 -28.56 11.05
C VAL A 193 -14.46 -28.82 12.53
N LEU A 194 -13.82 -28.01 13.37
CA LEU A 194 -13.94 -28.05 14.82
C LEU A 194 -14.85 -26.90 15.26
N ASN A 195 -15.95 -27.20 15.95
CA ASN A 195 -16.79 -26.17 16.54
C ASN A 195 -16.11 -25.66 17.82
N VAL A 196 -15.49 -24.48 17.74
CA VAL A 196 -14.75 -23.88 18.86
C VAL A 196 -15.60 -22.92 19.69
N HIS A 197 -16.82 -22.61 19.24
CA HIS A 197 -17.82 -21.71 19.85
C HIS A 197 -17.39 -20.25 20.01
N ARG A 198 -16.13 -19.97 20.39
CA ARG A 198 -15.54 -18.64 20.58
C ARG A 198 -14.18 -18.58 19.90
N LYS A 199 -13.87 -17.46 19.25
CA LYS A 199 -12.57 -17.18 18.62
C LYS A 199 -11.62 -16.59 19.67
N THR A 200 -11.26 -17.40 20.67
CA THR A 200 -10.22 -17.10 21.66
C THR A 200 -9.15 -18.19 21.61
N ASP A 201 -7.95 -17.88 22.07
CA ASP A 201 -6.84 -18.83 22.07
C ASP A 201 -7.09 -20.01 23.00
N GLU A 202 -7.74 -19.82 24.15
CA GLU A 202 -8.06 -20.93 25.05
C GLU A 202 -9.04 -21.91 24.40
N ALA A 203 -10.09 -21.39 23.75
CA ALA A 203 -11.08 -22.22 23.07
C ALA A 203 -10.48 -22.96 21.88
N VAL A 204 -9.71 -22.25 21.04
CA VAL A 204 -9.04 -22.84 19.87
C VAL A 204 -8.06 -23.93 20.31
N ASN A 205 -7.21 -23.67 21.30
CA ASN A 205 -6.25 -24.67 21.78
C ASN A 205 -6.94 -25.88 22.40
N TYR A 206 -7.98 -25.69 23.22
CA TYR A 206 -8.72 -26.81 23.82
C TYR A 206 -9.28 -27.76 22.75
N HIS A 207 -9.94 -27.21 21.73
CA HIS A 207 -10.55 -28.03 20.69
C HIS A 207 -9.51 -28.67 19.76
N LEU A 208 -8.43 -27.96 19.43
CA LEU A 208 -7.32 -28.49 18.64
C LEU A 208 -6.60 -29.63 19.39
N ASP A 209 -6.29 -29.43 20.68
CA ASP A 209 -5.67 -30.43 21.54
C ASP A 209 -6.51 -31.72 21.63
N LYS A 210 -7.82 -31.56 21.85
CA LYS A 210 -8.77 -32.67 21.93
C LYS A 210 -8.86 -33.46 20.62
N TRP A 211 -8.71 -32.78 19.49
CA TRP A 211 -8.70 -33.43 18.18
C TRP A 211 -7.36 -34.15 17.93
N LEU A 212 -6.24 -33.46 18.14
CA LEU A 212 -4.88 -34.02 17.97
C LEU A 212 -4.64 -35.25 18.86
N SER A 213 -5.15 -35.23 20.08
CA SER A 213 -5.04 -36.35 21.04
C SER A 213 -5.73 -37.63 20.55
N LYS A 214 -6.61 -37.55 19.55
CA LYS A 214 -7.29 -38.71 18.94
C LYS A 214 -6.58 -39.21 17.68
N MET A 215 -5.61 -38.46 17.17
CA MET A 215 -4.89 -38.82 15.95
C MET A 215 -3.71 -39.75 16.27
N PRO A 216 -3.34 -40.66 15.36
CA PRO A 216 -2.11 -41.42 15.48
C PRO A 216 -0.89 -40.50 15.59
N ARG A 217 0.16 -40.96 16.27
CA ARG A 217 1.44 -40.24 16.30
C ARG A 217 1.95 -40.00 14.87
N HIS A 218 2.52 -38.82 14.64
CA HIS A 218 3.04 -38.38 13.34
C HIS A 218 2.00 -38.26 12.20
N PHE A 219 0.71 -38.40 12.48
CA PHE A 219 -0.35 -38.15 11.50
C PHE A 219 -0.35 -36.68 11.03
N VAL A 220 -0.13 -35.77 11.98
CA VAL A 220 0.11 -34.35 11.73
C VAL A 220 1.62 -34.11 11.86
N LYS A 221 2.23 -33.54 10.82
CA LYS A 221 3.65 -33.15 10.79
C LYS A 221 3.81 -31.65 11.05
N SER A 222 2.94 -30.84 10.44
CA SER A 222 2.93 -29.41 10.67
C SER A 222 1.56 -28.76 10.55
N ILE A 223 1.35 -27.65 11.25
CA ILE A 223 0.19 -26.78 11.09
C ILE A 223 0.64 -25.37 10.70
N THR A 224 0.02 -24.80 9.69
CA THR A 224 0.23 -23.40 9.28
C THR A 224 -0.95 -22.55 9.73
N PHE A 225 -0.68 -21.47 10.44
CA PHE A 225 -1.67 -20.52 10.96
C PHE A 225 -1.49 -19.14 10.32
N ASP A 226 -2.54 -18.33 10.34
CA ASP A 226 -2.37 -16.88 10.20
C ASP A 226 -1.82 -16.27 11.51
N ASN A 227 -1.47 -14.98 11.50
CA ASN A 227 -1.02 -14.28 12.72
C ASN A 227 -2.20 -13.77 13.58
N GLY A 228 -3.31 -14.50 13.61
CA GLY A 228 -4.47 -14.25 14.45
C GLY A 228 -4.15 -14.43 15.94
N LYS A 229 -4.79 -13.63 16.81
CA LYS A 229 -4.59 -13.72 18.27
C LYS A 229 -5.07 -15.06 18.83
N GLU A 230 -6.08 -15.63 18.22
CA GLU A 230 -6.68 -16.91 18.57
C GLU A 230 -5.70 -18.09 18.47
N PHE A 231 -4.51 -17.87 17.89
CA PHE A 231 -3.46 -18.88 17.81
C PHE A 231 -2.29 -18.58 18.77
N ALA A 232 -2.45 -17.71 19.76
CA ALA A 232 -1.36 -17.29 20.64
C ALA A 232 -0.76 -18.45 21.48
N GLY A 233 -1.57 -19.42 21.90
CA GLY A 233 -1.10 -20.58 22.67
C GLY A 233 -0.53 -21.74 21.83
N TRP A 234 -0.19 -21.52 20.56
CA TRP A 234 0.34 -22.56 19.66
C TRP A 234 1.54 -23.33 20.22
N ARG A 235 2.38 -22.72 21.07
CA ARG A 235 3.58 -23.34 21.63
C ARG A 235 3.26 -24.56 22.49
N GLU A 236 2.19 -24.47 23.26
CA GLU A 236 1.75 -25.56 24.12
C GLU A 236 1.33 -26.76 23.28
N ILE A 237 0.53 -26.52 22.24
CA ILE A 237 0.11 -27.56 21.30
C ILE A 237 1.28 -28.17 20.55
N ALA A 238 2.20 -27.34 20.03
CA ALA A 238 3.37 -27.77 19.29
C ALA A 238 4.26 -28.70 20.13
N ASN A 239 4.53 -28.30 21.37
CA ASN A 239 5.36 -29.09 22.29
C ASN A 239 4.66 -30.37 22.73
N LYS A 240 3.35 -30.33 23.01
CA LYS A 240 2.59 -31.49 23.50
C LYS A 240 2.45 -32.59 22.44
N HIS A 241 2.26 -32.20 21.18
CA HIS A 241 1.98 -33.13 20.08
C HIS A 241 3.18 -33.35 19.14
N ASP A 242 4.35 -32.79 19.45
CA ASP A 242 5.57 -32.86 18.64
C ASP A 242 5.33 -32.38 17.19
N LEU A 243 4.77 -31.18 17.06
CA LEU A 243 4.33 -30.61 15.78
C LEU A 243 5.14 -29.38 15.41
N HIS A 244 5.46 -29.25 14.11
CA HIS A 244 5.99 -28.02 13.57
C HIS A 244 4.86 -27.01 13.31
N THR A 245 5.06 -25.74 13.68
CA THR A 245 4.09 -24.67 13.44
C THR A 245 4.72 -23.55 12.63
N TYR A 246 3.96 -22.99 11.69
CA TYR A 246 4.40 -21.90 10.82
C TYR A 246 3.33 -20.82 10.72
N PHE A 247 3.75 -19.57 10.51
CA PHE A 247 2.87 -18.41 10.48
C PHE A 247 2.99 -17.62 9.18
N VAL A 248 1.84 -17.23 8.62
CA VAL A 248 1.76 -16.39 7.41
C VAL A 248 2.01 -14.92 7.75
N GLY A 249 2.90 -14.25 7.03
CA GLY A 249 3.20 -12.83 7.24
C GLY A 249 2.00 -11.93 6.91
N GLY A 250 1.82 -10.82 7.65
CA GLY A 250 0.67 -9.90 7.51
C GLY A 250 0.54 -9.15 6.16
N TRP A 251 1.35 -9.49 5.16
CA TRP A 251 1.35 -8.93 3.80
C TRP A 251 1.03 -9.96 2.70
N SER A 252 0.76 -11.22 3.04
CA SER A 252 0.57 -12.29 2.05
C SER A 252 -0.82 -12.91 2.11
N ALA A 253 -1.87 -12.09 2.06
CA ALA A 253 -3.25 -12.56 1.87
C ALA A 253 -3.51 -13.19 0.47
N GLN A 254 -2.48 -13.30 -0.37
CA GLN A 254 -2.56 -13.85 -1.73
C GLN A 254 -1.73 -15.12 -1.96
N SER A 255 -0.98 -15.63 -0.97
CA SER A 255 -0.12 -16.81 -1.16
C SER A 255 -0.74 -18.14 -0.72
N THR A 256 -2.01 -18.18 -0.36
CA THR A 256 -2.72 -19.39 0.08
C THR A 256 -3.64 -19.99 -0.98
N ARG A 257 -3.65 -19.43 -2.21
CA ARG A 257 -4.34 -20.08 -3.34
C ARG A 257 -3.35 -21.00 -4.07
N PRO A 258 -3.63 -22.30 -4.19
CA PRO A 258 -2.88 -23.15 -5.10
C PRO A 258 -3.18 -22.70 -6.55
N GLU A 259 -2.15 -22.70 -7.39
CA GLU A 259 -2.31 -22.86 -8.84
C GLU A 259 -2.95 -24.21 -9.15
#